data_AF-A0A9E4J6N6-F1
#
_entry.id   AF-A0A9E4J6N6-F1
#
_cell.length_a   1.000
_cell.length_b   1.000
_cell.length_c   1.000
_cell.angle_alpha   90.00
_cell.angle_beta   90.00
_cell.angle_gamma   90.00
#
_symmetry.space_group_name_H-M   'P 1'
#
loop_
_entity.id
_entity.type
_entity.pdbx_description
1 polymer ?
#
loop_
_entity_poly.entity_id
_entity_poly.type
_entity_poly.pdbx_seq_one_letter_code
_entity_poly.pdbx_strand_id
1 'polypeptide(L)'
;MPDSSSPFTRADRSPRLATLNLTALTAVVVVLDLVWTRTTARLLLPRDGLSAGVNEGLIALGGFLSHLSGLLSLALLLMALAVGANRERVFPRALQVSVVFVAALFVLLAGRALWGPLGSRSALYVKIAYAFMTLFLLLGLLRHRRWRRTAGFALIALAGVAGAAASFLDALRGAEAGATLVGRLGQALALTAALASAPLLAPRRDELVNRRAGPLAAAAGVLTAAITFTLVQTRFDLMEALGAHGLNLALVPPGTPGSWLFQVTFALAAASVVHTLVACAGGSPPLRLVGYGLLLTAAAGYAPGSPSLLAASLLGAVAIVVGVTRMPGPVNLPNEKGRQRAERAHQDVQPRKDGASSAP
;
A
#
# COMPACT_ATOMS: atom_id res chain seq x y z
N MET A 1 4.48 -46.94 -36.84
CA MET A 1 4.40 -46.86 -35.37
C MET A 1 5.51 -47.72 -34.80
N PRO A 2 6.50 -47.08 -34.16
CA PRO A 2 6.72 -47.32 -32.73
C PRO A 2 6.86 -46.00 -31.94
N ASP A 3 6.43 -46.08 -30.68
CA ASP A 3 6.41 -45.03 -29.67
C ASP A 3 7.79 -44.47 -29.34
N SER A 4 7.97 -43.16 -29.58
CA SER A 4 9.06 -42.39 -29.00
C SER A 4 8.66 -41.95 -27.59
N SER A 5 9.00 -42.81 -26.64
CA SER A 5 8.99 -42.56 -25.22
C SER A 5 9.90 -41.37 -24.90
N SER A 6 9.30 -40.17 -24.83
CA SER A 6 10.02 -38.99 -24.35
C SER A 6 10.36 -39.18 -22.86
N PRO A 7 11.64 -39.06 -22.48
CA PRO A 7 12.09 -39.38 -21.15
C PRO A 7 11.57 -38.34 -20.17
N PHE A 8 10.99 -38.86 -19.10
CA PHE A 8 10.72 -38.21 -17.83
C PHE A 8 11.69 -37.05 -17.57
N THR A 9 11.22 -35.82 -17.76
CA THR A 9 11.90 -34.63 -17.30
C THR A 9 11.86 -34.68 -15.77
N ARG A 10 12.96 -35.16 -15.17
CA ARG A 10 13.21 -35.09 -13.73
C ARG A 10 12.94 -33.66 -13.29
N ALA A 11 11.83 -33.47 -12.59
CA ALA A 11 11.57 -32.25 -11.86
C ALA A 11 12.65 -32.16 -10.78
N ASP A 12 13.68 -31.38 -11.04
CA ASP A 12 14.63 -30.91 -10.04
C ASP A 12 13.84 -30.16 -8.95
N ARG A 13 13.41 -30.92 -7.96
CA ARG A 13 12.97 -30.41 -6.66
C ARG A 13 14.23 -30.07 -5.87
N SER A 14 14.94 -29.04 -6.33
CA SER A 14 15.83 -28.33 -5.42
C SER A 14 15.00 -27.93 -4.19
N PRO A 15 15.44 -28.27 -2.97
CA PRO A 15 14.73 -27.86 -1.76
C PRO A 15 14.68 -26.34 -1.80
N ARG A 16 13.49 -25.80 -2.07
CA ARG A 16 13.23 -24.37 -1.96
C ARG A 16 13.34 -24.06 -0.48
N LEU A 17 14.56 -23.78 -0.02
CA LEU A 17 14.79 -22.99 1.18
C LEU A 17 13.80 -21.84 1.09
N ALA A 18 12.84 -21.82 2.01
CA ALA A 18 11.75 -20.86 2.00
C ALA A 18 12.40 -19.48 1.99
N THR A 19 12.51 -18.88 0.82
CA THR A 19 13.20 -17.61 0.64
C THR A 19 12.44 -16.60 1.48
N LEU A 20 13.06 -16.21 2.59
CA LEU A 20 12.45 -15.37 3.59
C LEU A 20 12.06 -14.05 2.92
N ASN A 21 10.77 -13.73 2.92
CA ASN A 21 10.28 -12.54 2.24
C ASN A 21 10.59 -11.31 3.09
N LEU A 22 11.73 -10.67 2.81
CA LEU A 22 12.21 -9.50 3.54
C LEU A 22 11.19 -8.34 3.55
N THR A 23 10.39 -8.17 2.51
CA THR A 23 9.32 -7.15 2.47
C THR A 23 8.22 -7.48 3.47
N ALA A 24 7.84 -8.75 3.60
CA ALA A 24 6.87 -9.18 4.60
C ALA A 24 7.41 -9.00 6.02
N LEU A 25 8.67 -9.38 6.25
CA LEU A 25 9.35 -9.16 7.53
C LEU A 25 9.36 -7.68 7.91
N THR A 26 9.70 -6.80 6.96
CA THR A 26 9.73 -5.35 7.19
C THR A 26 8.34 -4.82 7.48
N ALA A 27 7.30 -5.30 6.78
CA ALA A 27 5.92 -4.92 7.06
C ALA A 27 5.49 -5.32 8.49
N VAL A 28 5.88 -6.52 8.95
CA VAL A 28 5.63 -6.95 10.33
C VAL A 28 6.36 -6.06 11.34
N VAL A 29 7.64 -5.75 11.10
CA VAL A 29 8.42 -4.87 12.00
C VAL A 29 7.82 -3.47 12.07
N VAL A 30 7.36 -2.90 10.95
CA VAL A 30 6.70 -1.58 10.92
C VAL A 30 5.36 -1.60 11.66
N VAL A 31 4.59 -2.69 11.56
CA VAL A 31 3.36 -2.86 12.33
C VAL A 31 3.66 -3.00 13.82
N LEU A 32 4.70 -3.75 14.19
CA LEU A 32 5.14 -3.84 15.58
C LEU A 32 5.60 -2.49 16.13
N ASP A 33 6.34 -1.70 15.35
CA ASP A 33 6.69 -0.32 15.72
C ASP A 33 5.44 0.56 15.89
N LEU A 34 4.46 0.46 14.98
CA LEU A 34 3.20 1.19 15.09
C LEU A 34 2.47 0.82 16.40
N VAL A 35 2.27 -0.48 16.66
CA VAL A 35 1.58 -0.94 17.87
C VAL A 35 2.38 -0.56 19.11
N TRP A 36 3.65 -0.92 19.19
CA TRP A 36 4.43 -0.77 20.41
C TRP A 36 4.82 0.69 20.69
N THR A 37 5.52 1.30 19.75
CA THR A 37 6.13 2.63 19.93
C THR A 37 5.09 3.74 19.90
N ARG A 38 4.09 3.62 19.02
CA ARG A 38 3.15 4.72 18.78
C ARG A 38 1.85 4.60 19.55
N THR A 39 1.44 3.38 19.92
CA THR A 39 0.21 3.16 20.69
C THR A 39 0.51 2.76 22.12
N THR A 40 1.15 1.62 22.35
CA THR A 40 1.33 1.03 23.68
C THR A 40 2.15 1.94 24.60
N ALA A 41 3.30 2.43 24.13
CA ALA A 41 4.14 3.32 24.92
C ALA A 41 3.40 4.61 25.34
N ARG A 42 2.60 5.20 24.45
CA ARG A 42 1.91 6.47 24.75
C ARG A 42 0.62 6.30 25.56
N LEU A 43 -0.02 5.14 25.49
CA LEU A 43 -1.23 4.84 26.23
C LEU A 43 -0.94 4.34 27.66
N LEU A 44 0.22 3.71 27.86
CA LEU A 44 0.62 3.15 29.15
C LEU A 44 1.53 4.10 29.96
N LEU A 45 2.19 5.07 29.33
CA LEU A 45 3.13 5.99 29.98
C LEU A 45 2.56 7.42 29.95
N PRO A 46 2.28 8.08 31.10
CA PRO A 46 2.74 7.80 32.46
C PRO A 46 1.57 7.45 33.38
N ARG A 47 1.33 6.16 33.65
CA ARG A 47 0.49 5.77 34.79
C ARG A 47 1.39 5.47 35.97
N ASP A 48 1.09 6.07 37.11
CA ASP A 48 1.83 5.97 38.39
C ASP A 48 2.00 4.54 38.93
N GLY A 49 1.45 3.52 38.25
CA GLY A 49 1.49 2.12 38.66
C GLY A 49 2.52 1.23 37.96
N LEU A 50 3.30 1.72 36.98
CA LEU A 50 4.37 0.93 36.34
C LEU A 50 5.72 1.20 37.01
N SER A 51 6.46 0.13 37.32
CA SER A 51 7.83 0.26 37.83
C SER A 51 8.74 0.97 36.82
N ALA A 52 9.68 1.78 37.31
CA ALA A 52 10.59 2.58 36.47
C ALA A 52 11.34 1.71 35.44
N GLY A 53 11.80 0.52 35.83
CA GLY A 53 12.52 -0.39 34.94
C GLY A 53 11.65 -0.95 33.79
N VAL A 54 10.36 -1.20 34.04
CA VAL A 54 9.44 -1.61 32.97
C VAL A 54 9.22 -0.46 31.99
N ASN A 55 9.04 0.77 32.50
CA ASN A 55 8.89 1.95 31.66
C ASN A 55 10.12 2.18 30.75
N GLU A 56 11.32 2.15 31.33
CA GLU A 56 12.58 2.27 30.58
C GLU A 56 12.72 1.17 29.52
N GLY A 57 12.40 -0.08 29.87
CA GLY A 57 12.40 -1.19 28.92
C GLY A 57 11.43 -1.02 27.76
N LEU A 58 10.21 -0.54 28.02
CA LEU A 58 9.21 -0.25 26.98
C LEU A 58 9.69 0.86 26.03
N ILE A 59 10.27 1.93 26.58
CA ILE A 59 10.82 3.05 25.81
C ILE A 59 12.00 2.57 24.94
N ALA A 60 12.93 1.80 25.51
CA ALA A 60 14.09 1.27 24.79
C ALA A 60 13.67 0.35 23.64
N LEU A 61 12.70 -0.54 23.88
CA LEU A 61 12.18 -1.43 22.85
C LEU A 61 11.49 -0.66 21.71
N GLY A 62 10.70 0.37 22.04
CA GLY A 62 10.09 1.24 21.03
C GLY A 62 11.13 2.01 20.20
N GLY A 63 12.15 2.56 20.86
CA GLY A 63 13.29 3.19 20.18
C GLY A 63 14.00 2.23 19.23
N PHE A 64 14.26 1.00 19.67
CA PHE A 64 14.89 -0.04 18.86
C PHE A 64 14.03 -0.42 17.65
N LEU A 65 12.73 -0.67 17.83
CA LEU A 65 11.81 -1.01 16.74
C LEU A 65 11.71 0.10 15.70
N SER A 66 11.68 1.36 16.14
CA SER A 66 11.66 2.52 15.25
C SER A 66 12.93 2.63 14.41
N HIS A 67 14.12 2.46 15.01
CA HIS A 67 15.39 2.45 14.28
C HIS A 67 15.51 1.27 13.33
N LEU A 68 15.14 0.07 13.80
CA LEU A 68 15.18 -1.16 12.99
C LEU A 68 14.25 -1.05 11.78
N SER A 69 13.03 -0.55 11.98
CA SER A 69 12.07 -0.35 10.89
C SER A 69 12.56 0.67 9.85
N GLY A 70 13.21 1.75 10.31
CA GLY A 70 13.83 2.75 9.45
C GLY A 70 14.99 2.18 8.63
N LEU A 71 15.92 1.46 9.28
CA LEU A 71 17.06 0.83 8.62
C LEU A 71 16.63 -0.23 7.61
N LEU A 72 15.72 -1.14 7.98
CA LEU A 72 15.20 -2.16 7.08
C LEU A 72 14.48 -1.54 5.87
N SER A 73 13.65 -0.54 6.12
CA SER A 73 12.92 0.16 5.05
C SER A 73 13.87 0.85 4.08
N LEU A 74 14.89 1.53 4.60
CA LEU A 74 15.88 2.23 3.78
C LEU A 74 16.76 1.27 2.98
N ALA A 75 17.23 0.18 3.60
CA ALA A 75 18.05 -0.84 2.94
C ALA A 75 17.28 -1.56 1.82
N LEU A 76 16.02 -1.95 2.08
CA LEU A 76 15.18 -2.57 1.05
C LEU A 76 14.78 -1.58 -0.04
N LEU A 77 14.54 -0.32 0.30
CA LEU A 77 14.26 0.71 -0.67
C LEU A 77 15.47 0.92 -1.60
N LEU A 78 16.68 1.01 -1.06
CA LEU A 78 17.93 1.08 -1.83
C LEU A 78 18.07 -0.11 -2.79
N MET A 79 17.87 -1.33 -2.30
CA MET A 79 17.90 -2.54 -3.13
C MET A 79 16.83 -2.50 -4.22
N ALA A 80 15.61 -2.11 -3.88
CA ALA A 80 14.49 -2.04 -4.82
C ALA A 80 14.73 -0.98 -5.90
N LEU A 81 15.30 0.18 -5.53
CA LEU A 81 15.64 1.26 -6.45
C LEU A 81 16.84 0.90 -7.33
N ALA A 82 17.87 0.24 -6.80
CA ALA A 82 19.01 -0.24 -7.59
C ALA A 82 18.56 -1.27 -8.65
N VAL A 83 17.72 -2.23 -8.25
CA VAL A 83 17.14 -3.20 -9.19
C VAL A 83 16.18 -2.54 -10.18
N GLY A 84 15.40 -1.54 -9.73
CA GLY A 84 14.48 -0.79 -10.56
C GLY A 84 15.17 0.10 -11.58
N ALA A 85 16.26 0.77 -11.21
CA ALA A 85 17.08 1.59 -12.10
C ALA A 85 17.71 0.74 -13.22
N ASN A 86 18.14 -0.48 -12.90
CA ASN A 86 18.74 -1.40 -13.86
C ASN A 86 17.72 -2.09 -14.78
N ARG A 87 16.42 -2.05 -14.45
CA ARG A 87 15.36 -2.69 -15.24
C ARG A 87 14.48 -1.60 -15.86
N GLU A 88 14.63 -1.35 -17.15
CA GLU A 88 13.84 -0.39 -17.98
C GLU A 88 12.31 -0.62 -17.98
N ARG A 89 11.81 -1.55 -17.17
CA ARG A 89 10.40 -1.93 -17.06
C ARG A 89 9.56 -0.89 -16.33
N VAL A 90 10.14 -0.13 -15.40
CA VAL A 90 9.37 0.81 -14.55
C VAL A 90 9.55 2.27 -14.99
N PHE A 91 10.78 2.70 -15.26
CA PHE A 91 11.08 4.09 -15.62
C PHE A 91 11.66 4.19 -17.05
N PRO A 92 11.14 5.09 -17.91
CA PRO A 92 11.76 5.37 -19.20
C PRO A 92 13.14 6.00 -19.02
N ARG A 93 14.08 5.75 -19.95
CA ARG A 93 15.48 6.22 -19.87
C ARG A 93 15.60 7.71 -19.57
N ALA A 94 14.76 8.54 -20.18
CA ALA A 94 14.75 9.99 -19.95
C ALA A 94 14.46 10.40 -18.49
N LEU A 95 13.70 9.59 -17.73
CA LEU A 95 13.38 9.85 -16.33
C LEU A 95 14.34 9.18 -15.35
N GLN A 96 15.16 8.22 -15.79
CA GLN A 96 16.03 7.45 -14.89
C GLN A 96 17.02 8.35 -14.15
N VAL A 97 17.61 9.33 -14.82
CA VAL A 97 18.56 10.27 -14.21
C VAL A 97 17.88 11.07 -13.08
N SER A 98 16.70 11.64 -13.35
CA SER A 98 15.94 12.39 -12.35
C SER A 98 15.50 11.51 -11.17
N VAL A 99 15.03 10.28 -11.45
CA VAL A 99 14.63 9.33 -10.40
C VAL A 99 15.82 8.94 -9.54
N VAL A 100 16.98 8.63 -10.12
CA VAL A 100 18.20 8.28 -9.38
C VAL A 100 18.67 9.45 -8.53
N PHE A 101 18.66 10.67 -9.08
CA PHE A 101 19.06 11.87 -8.34
C PHE A 101 18.12 12.13 -7.14
N VAL A 102 16.81 12.13 -7.35
CA VAL A 102 15.83 12.35 -6.27
C VAL A 102 15.86 11.21 -5.25
N ALA A 103 16.03 9.97 -5.70
CA ALA A 103 16.23 8.81 -4.83
C ALA A 103 17.48 8.94 -3.95
N ALA A 104 18.62 9.34 -4.53
CA ALA A 104 19.86 9.54 -3.79
C ALA A 104 19.70 10.65 -2.74
N LEU A 105 19.06 11.76 -3.11
CA LEU A 105 18.76 12.84 -2.17
C LEU A 105 17.83 12.36 -1.04
N PHE A 106 16.77 11.62 -1.37
CA PHE A 106 15.86 11.05 -0.38
C PHE A 106 16.60 10.12 0.59
N VAL A 107 17.41 9.19 0.07
CA VAL A 107 18.17 8.23 0.88
C VAL A 107 19.18 8.94 1.76
N LEU A 108 19.90 9.95 1.24
CA LEU A 108 20.87 10.71 2.01
C LEU A 108 20.19 11.44 3.19
N LEU A 109 19.08 12.12 2.93
CA LEU A 109 18.35 12.85 3.97
C LEU A 109 17.66 11.92 4.98
N ALA A 110 17.04 10.82 4.50
CA ALA A 110 16.42 9.82 5.36
C ALA A 110 17.48 9.06 6.18
N GLY A 111 18.61 8.75 5.58
CA GLY A 111 19.77 8.18 6.25
C GLY A 111 20.30 9.11 7.34
N ARG A 112 20.48 10.39 7.05
CA ARG A 112 20.90 11.40 8.03
C ARG A 112 19.95 11.51 9.23
N ALA A 113 18.65 11.26 9.03
CA ALA A 113 17.65 11.26 10.09
C ALA A 113 17.79 10.08 11.07
N LEU A 114 18.40 8.98 10.65
CA LEU A 114 18.67 7.84 11.54
C LEU A 114 19.78 8.15 12.56
N TRP A 115 20.59 9.17 12.31
CA TRP A 115 21.68 9.59 13.20
C TRP A 115 21.28 10.74 14.14
N GLY A 116 20.08 11.30 13.99
CA GLY A 116 19.60 12.38 14.84
C GLY A 116 18.47 13.19 14.23
N PRO A 117 17.86 14.09 15.01
CA PRO A 117 16.73 14.90 14.56
C PRO A 117 17.12 15.76 13.36
N LEU A 118 16.24 15.78 12.35
CA LEU A 118 16.37 16.69 11.22
C LEU A 118 15.84 18.08 11.60
N GLY A 119 16.51 19.13 11.12
CA GLY A 119 15.95 20.47 11.14
C GLY A 119 14.68 20.55 10.30
N SER A 120 13.81 21.52 10.60
CA SER A 120 12.52 21.73 9.91
C SER A 120 12.65 21.81 8.39
N ARG A 121 13.69 22.51 7.89
CA ARG A 121 13.99 22.62 6.45
C ARG A 121 14.35 21.27 5.82
N SER A 122 15.21 20.49 6.47
CA SER A 122 15.61 19.16 5.97
C SER A 122 14.42 18.19 5.94
N ALA A 123 13.56 18.23 6.96
CA ALA A 123 12.33 17.43 6.97
C ALA A 123 11.39 17.80 5.80
N LEU A 124 11.30 19.09 5.45
CA LEU A 124 10.55 19.53 4.28
C LEU A 124 11.13 18.97 2.97
N TYR A 125 12.45 19.00 2.79
CA TYR A 125 13.10 18.44 1.60
C TYR A 125 12.86 16.93 1.47
N VAL A 126 12.87 16.17 2.58
CA VAL A 126 12.53 14.73 2.56
C VAL A 126 11.09 14.51 2.06
N LYS A 127 10.13 15.31 2.54
CA LYS A 127 8.72 15.22 2.11
C LYS A 127 8.55 15.55 0.62
N ILE A 128 9.24 16.57 0.14
CA ILE A 128 9.23 16.95 -1.28
C ILE A 128 9.84 15.84 -2.14
N ALA A 129 10.99 15.29 -1.75
CA ALA A 129 11.62 14.18 -2.46
C ALA A 129 10.72 12.93 -2.48
N TYR A 130 10.07 12.61 -1.36
CA TYR A 130 9.05 11.55 -1.28
C TYR A 130 7.91 11.78 -2.28
N ALA A 131 7.34 13.00 -2.32
CA ALA A 131 6.27 13.35 -3.23
C ALA A 131 6.67 13.15 -4.70
N PHE A 132 7.85 13.66 -5.11
CA PHE A 132 8.37 13.43 -6.46
C PHE A 132 8.57 11.94 -6.76
N MET A 133 9.12 11.16 -5.83
CA MET A 133 9.29 9.72 -6.02
C MET A 133 7.95 8.99 -6.21
N THR A 134 6.93 9.31 -5.42
CA THR A 134 5.59 8.73 -5.59
C THR A 134 4.95 9.11 -6.93
N LEU A 135 5.19 10.33 -7.41
CA LEU A 135 4.72 10.79 -8.71
C LEU A 135 5.44 10.07 -9.86
N PHE A 136 6.76 9.86 -9.76
CA PHE A 136 7.50 9.08 -10.75
C PHE A 136 7.04 7.62 -10.80
N LEU A 137 6.75 7.02 -9.65
CA LEU A 137 6.17 5.68 -9.57
C LEU A 137 4.79 5.63 -10.24
N LEU A 138 3.95 6.65 -10.04
CA LEU A 138 2.63 6.75 -10.68
C LEU A 138 2.77 6.87 -12.20
N LEU A 139 3.70 7.70 -12.66
CA LEU A 139 3.99 7.88 -14.08
C LEU A 139 4.49 6.59 -14.73
N GLY A 140 5.35 5.83 -14.03
CA GLY A 140 5.74 4.49 -14.45
C GLY A 140 4.55 3.54 -14.55
N LEU A 141 3.63 3.60 -13.58
CA LEU A 141 2.45 2.74 -13.54
C LEU A 141 1.40 3.09 -14.62
N LEU A 142 1.27 4.36 -15.00
CA LEU A 142 0.35 4.83 -16.06
C LEU A 142 0.63 4.18 -17.42
N ARG A 143 1.86 3.73 -17.66
CA ARG A 143 2.23 3.00 -18.89
C ARG A 143 1.58 1.61 -18.97
N HIS A 144 1.16 1.05 -17.84
CA HIS A 144 0.49 -0.23 -17.78
C HIS A 144 -1.04 -0.01 -17.86
N ARG A 145 -1.73 -0.69 -18.78
CA ARG A 145 -3.21 -0.62 -18.97
C ARG A 145 -4.02 -1.24 -17.81
N ARG A 146 -3.59 -1.06 -16.56
CA ARG A 146 -4.22 -1.59 -15.33
C ARG A 146 -4.96 -0.48 -14.58
N TRP A 147 -5.82 0.23 -15.30
CA TRP A 147 -6.53 1.43 -14.85
C TRP A 147 -7.02 1.37 -13.41
N ARG A 148 -7.64 0.26 -13.00
CA ARG A 148 -8.14 0.10 -11.63
C ARG A 148 -7.05 0.20 -10.56
N ARG A 149 -5.94 -0.53 -10.71
CA ARG A 149 -4.83 -0.51 -9.75
C ARG A 149 -4.00 0.77 -9.86
N THR A 150 -3.89 1.31 -11.09
CA THR A 150 -3.29 2.62 -11.32
C THR A 150 -4.06 3.71 -10.60
N ALA A 151 -5.40 3.70 -10.65
CA ALA A 151 -6.24 4.63 -9.90
C ALA A 151 -6.09 4.44 -8.38
N GLY A 152 -6.06 3.20 -7.89
CA GLY A 152 -5.81 2.92 -6.48
C GLY A 152 -4.48 3.48 -5.99
N PHE A 153 -3.41 3.26 -6.75
CA PHE A 153 -2.09 3.85 -6.45
C PHE A 153 -2.07 5.38 -6.61
N ALA A 154 -2.77 5.93 -7.61
CA ALA A 154 -2.86 7.37 -7.83
C ALA A 154 -3.47 8.08 -6.61
N LEU A 155 -4.48 7.49 -5.97
CA LEU A 155 -5.06 8.03 -4.75
C LEU A 155 -4.06 8.05 -3.59
N ILE A 156 -3.28 6.97 -3.41
CA ILE A 156 -2.21 6.91 -2.38
C ILE A 156 -1.14 7.98 -2.66
N ALA A 157 -0.70 8.09 -3.92
CA ALA A 157 0.28 9.08 -4.32
C ALA A 157 -0.24 10.51 -4.14
N LEU A 158 -1.50 10.78 -4.52
CA LEU A 158 -2.14 12.07 -4.39
C LEU A 158 -2.22 12.52 -2.93
N ALA A 159 -2.58 11.62 -2.01
CA ALA A 159 -2.58 11.93 -0.58
C ALA A 159 -1.17 12.33 -0.07
N GLY A 160 -0.14 11.58 -0.48
CA GLY A 160 1.25 11.88 -0.13
C GLY A 160 1.73 13.22 -0.70
N VAL A 161 1.43 13.50 -1.97
CA VAL A 161 1.78 14.76 -2.65
C VAL A 161 1.06 15.94 -2.00
N ALA A 162 -0.23 15.80 -1.69
CA ALA A 162 -0.99 16.84 -1.02
C ALA A 162 -0.45 17.15 0.38
N GLY A 163 -0.02 16.13 1.14
CA GLY A 163 0.62 16.32 2.44
C GLY A 163 1.96 17.06 2.36
N ALA A 164 2.77 16.77 1.33
CA ALA A 164 4.00 17.50 1.07
C ALA A 164 3.73 18.95 0.62
N ALA A 165 2.75 19.17 -0.26
CA ALA A 165 2.33 20.49 -0.71
C ALA A 165 1.79 21.34 0.44
N ALA A 166 0.98 20.77 1.33
CA ALA A 166 0.52 21.43 2.55
C ALA A 166 1.70 21.88 3.42
N SER A 167 2.64 20.97 3.68
CA SER A 167 3.85 21.30 4.47
C SER A 167 4.70 22.41 3.81
N PHE A 168 4.74 22.46 2.48
CA PHE A 168 5.45 23.49 1.73
C PHE A 168 4.74 24.85 1.79
N LEU A 169 3.42 24.87 1.63
CA LEU A 169 2.61 26.08 1.74
C LEU A 169 2.64 26.67 3.15
N ASP A 170 2.62 25.81 4.18
CA ASP A 170 2.77 26.23 5.57
C ASP A 170 4.15 26.85 5.80
N ALA A 171 5.22 26.28 5.22
CA ALA A 171 6.56 26.86 5.30
C ALA A 171 6.68 28.23 4.60
N LEU A 172 5.91 28.47 3.53
CA LEU A 172 5.88 29.76 2.84
C LEU A 172 5.08 30.85 3.57
N ARG A 173 4.02 30.47 4.30
CA ARG A 173 3.08 31.42 4.94
C ARG A 173 3.56 31.98 6.27
N GLY A 174 4.63 31.44 6.86
CA GLY A 174 5.01 31.76 8.23
C GLY A 174 4.04 31.14 9.25
N ALA A 175 4.46 31.07 10.51
CA ALA A 175 3.84 30.21 11.53
C ALA A 175 2.41 30.60 11.99
N GLU A 176 1.82 31.71 11.55
CA GLU A 176 0.81 32.39 12.39
C GLU A 176 -0.68 32.28 11.99
N ALA A 177 -1.12 31.79 10.81
CA ALA A 177 -2.57 31.89 10.52
C ALA A 177 -3.25 30.80 9.65
N GLY A 178 -2.54 29.84 9.05
CA GLY A 178 -3.13 28.98 8.01
C GLY A 178 -3.20 27.47 8.28
N ALA A 179 -2.54 26.98 9.33
CA ALA A 179 -2.19 25.56 9.47
C ALA A 179 -3.38 24.61 9.70
N THR A 180 -4.52 25.11 10.18
CA THR A 180 -5.62 24.24 10.63
C THR A 180 -6.52 23.78 9.49
N LEU A 181 -6.86 24.64 8.52
CA LEU A 181 -7.78 24.28 7.44
C LEU A 181 -7.10 23.44 6.37
N VAL A 182 -5.88 23.80 5.97
CA VAL A 182 -5.07 23.03 5.01
C VAL A 182 -4.73 21.64 5.57
N GLY A 183 -4.36 21.58 6.86
CA GLY A 183 -4.11 20.32 7.55
C GLY A 183 -5.34 19.40 7.59
N ARG A 184 -6.52 19.94 7.93
CA ARG A 184 -7.78 19.18 7.95
C ARG A 184 -8.18 18.66 6.58
N LEU A 185 -8.05 19.49 5.53
CA LEU A 185 -8.30 19.05 4.14
C LEU A 185 -7.34 17.94 3.72
N GLY A 186 -6.06 18.06 4.08
CA GLY A 186 -5.06 17.01 3.82
C GLY A 186 -5.42 15.68 4.50
N GLN A 187 -5.88 15.73 5.74
CA GLN A 187 -6.32 14.53 6.48
C GLN A 187 -7.58 13.90 5.87
N ALA A 188 -8.58 14.71 5.50
CA ALA A 188 -9.79 14.23 4.83
C ALA A 188 -9.46 13.60 3.47
N LEU A 189 -8.56 14.23 2.69
CA LEU A 189 -8.10 13.68 1.42
C LEU A 189 -7.36 12.36 1.63
N ALA A 190 -6.51 12.27 2.65
CA ALA A 190 -5.76 11.04 2.90
C ALA A 190 -6.66 9.89 3.37
N LEU A 191 -7.67 10.17 4.21
CA LEU A 191 -8.67 9.18 4.61
C LEU A 191 -9.56 8.71 3.47
N THR A 192 -10.03 9.63 2.62
CA THR A 192 -10.82 9.28 1.43
C THR A 192 -9.99 8.50 0.42
N ALA A 193 -8.72 8.87 0.24
CA ALA A 193 -7.77 8.11 -0.55
C ALA A 193 -7.53 6.70 0.02
N ALA A 194 -7.43 6.55 1.34
CA ALA A 194 -7.29 5.24 1.99
C ALA A 194 -8.50 4.34 1.71
N LEU A 195 -9.70 4.88 1.95
CA LEU A 195 -10.97 4.19 1.75
C LEU A 195 -11.15 3.73 0.29
N ALA A 196 -10.81 4.58 -0.67
CA ALA A 196 -11.00 4.30 -2.08
C ALA A 196 -9.85 3.50 -2.72
N SER A 197 -8.60 3.67 -2.26
CA SER A 197 -7.44 2.99 -2.83
C SER A 197 -7.42 1.48 -2.54
N ALA A 198 -7.75 1.07 -1.31
CA ALA A 198 -7.75 -0.33 -0.92
C ALA A 198 -8.64 -1.24 -1.81
N PRO A 199 -9.93 -0.94 -2.07
CA PRO A 199 -10.76 -1.78 -2.93
C PRO A 199 -10.31 -1.77 -4.40
N LEU A 200 -9.71 -0.66 -4.85
CA LEU A 200 -9.10 -0.56 -6.19
C LEU A 200 -7.87 -1.47 -6.33
N LEU A 201 -7.14 -1.70 -5.22
CA LEU A 201 -5.98 -2.60 -5.17
C LEU A 201 -6.33 -4.07 -4.88
N ALA A 202 -7.55 -4.36 -4.40
CA ALA A 202 -7.98 -5.72 -4.09
C ALA A 202 -7.80 -6.69 -5.27
N PRO A 203 -7.54 -7.98 -5.04
CA PRO A 203 -7.63 -8.97 -6.10
C PRO A 203 -9.08 -9.12 -6.58
N ARG A 204 -9.26 -9.41 -7.86
CA ARG A 204 -10.56 -9.89 -8.37
C ARG A 204 -10.74 -11.36 -8.00
N ARG A 205 -11.99 -11.86 -8.04
CA ARG A 205 -12.34 -13.24 -7.64
C ARG A 205 -11.58 -14.30 -8.45
N ASP A 206 -11.32 -14.02 -9.73
CA ASP A 206 -10.54 -14.86 -10.65
C ASP A 206 -9.03 -14.86 -10.36
N GLU A 207 -8.52 -13.86 -9.64
CA GLU A 207 -7.10 -13.73 -9.31
C GLU A 207 -6.73 -14.39 -7.96
N LEU A 208 -7.74 -14.81 -7.19
CA LEU A 208 -7.56 -15.50 -5.91
C LEU A 208 -7.18 -16.97 -6.14
N VAL A 209 -6.05 -17.37 -5.59
CA VAL A 209 -5.62 -18.78 -5.60
C VAL A 209 -6.47 -19.59 -4.61
N ASN A 210 -6.74 -19.01 -3.43
CA ASN A 210 -7.61 -19.61 -2.43
C ASN A 210 -9.02 -19.00 -2.51
N ARG A 211 -10.01 -19.77 -2.95
CA ARG A 211 -11.42 -19.33 -3.03
C ARG A 211 -12.00 -18.90 -1.67
N ARG A 212 -11.48 -19.42 -0.56
CA ARG A 212 -11.90 -19.02 0.80
C ARG A 212 -11.36 -17.65 1.22
N ALA A 213 -10.37 -17.09 0.52
CA ALA A 213 -9.80 -15.79 0.86
C ALA A 213 -10.80 -14.64 0.69
N GLY A 214 -11.73 -14.74 -0.27
CA GLY A 214 -12.79 -13.75 -0.48
C GLY A 214 -13.71 -13.59 0.73
N PRO A 215 -14.41 -14.65 1.19
CA PRO A 215 -15.27 -14.55 2.37
C PRO A 215 -14.49 -14.22 3.66
N LEU A 216 -13.27 -14.74 3.82
CA LEU A 216 -12.41 -14.37 4.96
C LEU A 216 -12.05 -12.88 4.95
N ALA A 217 -11.74 -12.31 3.78
CA ALA A 217 -11.48 -10.89 3.63
C ALA A 217 -12.71 -10.04 3.93
N ALA A 218 -13.89 -10.47 3.49
CA ALA A 218 -15.15 -9.79 3.81
C ALA A 218 -15.42 -9.81 5.32
N ALA A 219 -15.31 -10.98 5.96
CA ALA A 219 -15.49 -11.13 7.41
C ALA A 219 -14.48 -10.28 8.20
N ALA A 220 -13.20 -10.31 7.83
CA ALA A 220 -12.16 -9.51 8.47
C ALA A 220 -12.41 -8.00 8.31
N GLY A 221 -12.85 -7.56 7.12
CA GLY A 221 -13.24 -6.17 6.88
C GLY A 221 -14.41 -5.72 7.75
N VAL A 222 -15.50 -6.50 7.78
CA VAL A 222 -16.70 -6.19 8.59
C VAL A 222 -16.36 -6.18 10.08
N LEU A 223 -15.59 -7.17 10.56
CA LEU A 223 -15.16 -7.22 11.96
C LEU A 223 -14.29 -6.01 12.31
N THR A 224 -13.36 -5.62 11.42
CA THR A 224 -12.53 -4.43 11.62
C THR A 224 -13.36 -3.15 11.65
N ALA A 225 -14.35 -3.01 10.76
CA ALA A 225 -15.26 -1.87 10.76
C ALA A 225 -16.01 -1.76 12.09
N ALA A 226 -16.61 -2.87 12.53
CA ALA A 226 -17.37 -2.93 13.78
C ALA A 226 -16.49 -2.60 14.98
N ILE A 227 -15.34 -3.27 15.13
CA ILE A 227 -14.41 -3.02 16.24
C ILE A 227 -13.93 -1.56 16.23
N THR A 228 -13.50 -1.05 15.08
CA THR A 228 -12.99 0.32 14.96
C THR A 228 -14.07 1.34 15.30
N PHE A 229 -15.29 1.15 14.77
CA PHE A 229 -16.42 2.03 15.06
C PHE A 229 -16.80 1.97 16.55
N THR A 230 -16.91 0.78 17.15
CA THR A 230 -17.19 0.62 18.58
C THR A 230 -16.10 1.26 19.43
N LEU A 231 -14.82 1.11 19.09
CA LEU A 231 -13.72 1.74 19.82
C LEU A 231 -13.76 3.27 19.71
N VAL A 232 -14.10 3.82 18.54
CA VAL A 232 -14.26 5.27 18.38
C VAL A 232 -15.39 5.81 19.25
N GLN A 233 -16.49 5.07 19.42
CA GLN A 233 -17.61 5.49 20.27
C GLN A 233 -17.33 5.31 21.77
N THR A 234 -16.65 4.22 22.16
CA THR A 234 -16.49 3.83 23.58
C THR A 234 -15.16 4.29 24.19
N ARG A 235 -14.12 4.46 23.36
CA ARG A 235 -12.74 4.76 23.77
C ARG A 235 -12.14 5.78 22.79
N PHE A 236 -12.82 6.92 22.63
CA PHE A 236 -12.35 7.98 21.73
C PHE A 236 -10.90 8.39 22.03
N ASP A 237 -10.52 8.55 23.30
CA ASP A 237 -9.15 8.89 23.70
C ASP A 237 -8.09 7.92 23.15
N LEU A 238 -8.41 6.62 23.15
CA LEU A 238 -7.54 5.58 22.61
C LEU A 238 -7.38 5.73 21.09
N MET A 239 -8.50 5.98 20.41
CA MET A 239 -8.53 6.14 18.97
C MET A 239 -7.89 7.46 18.53
N GLU A 240 -8.05 8.52 19.32
CA GLU A 240 -7.40 9.82 19.10
C GLU A 240 -5.89 9.68 19.26
N ALA A 241 -5.42 9.01 20.31
CA ALA A 241 -3.99 8.73 20.48
C ALA A 241 -3.43 7.87 19.34
N LEU A 242 -4.16 6.81 18.94
CA LEU A 242 -3.80 5.97 17.79
C LEU A 242 -3.77 6.79 16.48
N GLY A 243 -4.76 7.65 16.27
CA GLY A 243 -4.86 8.52 15.11
C GLY A 243 -3.70 9.52 15.08
N ALA A 244 -3.53 10.29 16.15
CA ALA A 244 -2.58 11.38 16.23
C ALA A 244 -1.13 10.89 16.21
N HIS A 245 -0.82 9.82 16.94
CA HIS A 245 0.55 9.34 17.09
C HIS A 245 0.89 8.18 16.17
N GLY A 246 -0.08 7.32 15.86
CA GLY A 246 0.11 6.19 14.97
C GLY A 246 0.04 6.59 13.50
N LEU A 247 -1.07 7.22 13.13
CA LEU A 247 -1.45 7.48 11.73
C LEU A 247 -1.23 8.93 11.28
N ASN A 248 -0.84 9.82 12.20
CA ASN A 248 -0.75 11.27 12.01
C ASN A 248 -2.07 11.91 11.53
N LEU A 249 -3.19 11.43 12.07
CA LEU A 249 -4.54 11.94 11.83
C LEU A 249 -5.09 12.56 13.11
N ALA A 250 -5.57 13.80 13.03
CA ALA A 250 -6.38 14.38 14.10
C ALA A 250 -7.80 13.82 13.96
N LEU A 251 -8.23 12.99 14.91
CA LEU A 251 -9.63 12.57 14.95
C LEU A 251 -10.50 13.73 15.43
N VAL A 252 -11.70 13.82 14.85
CA VAL A 252 -12.68 14.83 15.25
C VAL A 252 -13.50 14.30 16.45
N PRO A 253 -13.56 15.03 17.59
CA PRO A 253 -14.28 14.60 18.78
C PRO A 253 -15.76 14.29 18.52
N PRO A 254 -16.35 13.29 19.20
CA PRO A 254 -17.77 13.02 19.12
C PRO A 254 -18.56 14.24 19.60
N GLY A 255 -19.66 14.56 18.92
CA GLY A 255 -20.52 15.70 19.25
C GLY A 255 -20.26 16.96 18.43
N THR A 256 -19.15 17.07 17.70
CA THR A 256 -18.99 18.17 16.74
C THR A 256 -19.77 17.87 15.45
N PRO A 257 -20.31 18.89 14.75
CA PRO A 257 -20.97 18.70 13.46
C PRO A 257 -20.06 17.97 12.47
N GLY A 258 -20.56 16.90 11.84
CA GLY A 258 -19.79 16.11 10.86
C GLY A 258 -18.79 15.11 11.45
N SER A 259 -18.63 15.03 12.79
CA SER A 259 -17.77 14.02 13.43
C SER A 259 -18.14 12.59 13.04
N TRP A 260 -19.43 12.27 12.98
CA TRP A 260 -19.92 10.94 12.61
C TRP A 260 -19.43 10.51 11.21
N LEU A 261 -19.42 11.41 10.22
CA LEU A 261 -18.92 11.10 8.87
C LEU A 261 -17.43 10.77 8.91
N PHE A 262 -16.66 11.54 9.67
CA PHE A 262 -15.22 11.33 9.80
C PHE A 262 -14.93 9.99 10.48
N GLN A 263 -15.65 9.67 11.56
CA GLN A 263 -15.53 8.41 12.30
C GLN A 263 -15.92 7.20 11.47
N VAL A 264 -17.04 7.27 10.73
CA VAL A 264 -17.47 6.22 9.80
C VAL A 264 -16.44 6.06 8.68
N THR A 265 -15.95 7.15 8.10
CA THR A 265 -14.92 7.11 7.04
C THR A 265 -13.64 6.48 7.56
N PHE A 266 -13.22 6.80 8.78
CA PHE A 266 -12.06 6.20 9.43
C PHE A 266 -12.24 4.68 9.63
N ALA A 267 -13.38 4.24 10.16
CA ALA A 267 -13.69 2.82 10.35
C ALA A 267 -13.75 2.05 9.03
N LEU A 268 -14.38 2.63 8.00
CA LEU A 268 -14.45 2.05 6.66
C LEU A 268 -13.08 2.02 5.98
N ALA A 269 -12.24 3.03 6.17
CA ALA A 269 -10.88 3.05 5.66
C ALA A 269 -10.06 1.90 6.26
N ALA A 270 -10.07 1.74 7.59
CA ALA A 270 -9.42 0.62 8.27
C ALA A 270 -9.93 -0.75 7.77
N ALA A 271 -11.26 -0.89 7.66
CA ALA A 271 -11.89 -2.10 7.14
C ALA A 271 -11.49 -2.41 5.70
N SER A 272 -11.43 -1.41 4.84
CA SER A 272 -11.04 -1.55 3.43
C SER A 272 -9.60 -2.03 3.30
N VAL A 273 -8.69 -1.49 4.12
CA VAL A 273 -7.29 -1.91 4.16
C VAL A 273 -7.19 -3.36 4.60
N VAL A 274 -7.81 -3.74 5.73
CA VAL A 274 -7.77 -5.12 6.24
C VAL A 274 -8.38 -6.11 5.25
N HIS A 275 -9.53 -5.75 4.65
CA HIS A 275 -10.16 -6.55 3.60
C HIS A 275 -9.18 -6.82 2.45
N THR A 276 -8.56 -5.78 1.91
CA THR A 276 -7.62 -5.91 0.80
C THR A 276 -6.37 -6.71 1.18
N LEU A 277 -5.85 -6.54 2.40
CA LEU A 277 -4.70 -7.30 2.90
C LEU A 277 -4.98 -8.80 2.95
N VAL A 278 -6.12 -9.19 3.55
CA VAL A 278 -6.52 -10.59 3.65
C VAL A 278 -6.79 -11.19 2.27
N ALA A 279 -7.42 -10.43 1.38
CA ALA A 279 -7.64 -10.87 0.01
C ALA A 279 -6.30 -11.07 -0.75
N CYS A 280 -5.37 -10.12 -0.63
CA CYS A 280 -4.03 -10.22 -1.22
C CYS A 280 -3.22 -11.40 -0.68
N ALA A 281 -3.36 -11.73 0.61
CA ALA A 281 -2.68 -12.88 1.23
C ALA A 281 -3.10 -14.22 0.57
N GLY A 282 -4.37 -14.34 0.17
CA GLY A 282 -4.89 -15.48 -0.58
C GLY A 282 -4.59 -15.48 -2.08
N GLY A 283 -3.94 -14.43 -2.59
CA GLY A 283 -3.60 -14.24 -3.99
C GLY A 283 -2.25 -14.86 -4.40
N SER A 284 -1.91 -14.63 -5.67
CA SER A 284 -0.61 -14.97 -6.25
C SER A 284 0.54 -14.15 -5.63
N PRO A 285 1.82 -14.58 -5.77
CA PRO A 285 2.97 -13.83 -5.22
C PRO A 285 3.00 -12.32 -5.51
N PRO A 286 2.69 -11.82 -6.73
CA PRO A 286 2.68 -10.38 -6.97
C PRO A 286 1.51 -9.66 -6.28
N LEU A 287 0.38 -10.33 -6.03
CA LEU A 287 -0.72 -9.78 -5.24
C LEU A 287 -0.36 -9.66 -3.76
N ARG A 288 0.35 -10.67 -3.21
CA ARG A 288 0.87 -10.61 -1.85
C ARG A 288 1.82 -9.42 -1.68
N LEU A 289 2.67 -9.14 -2.68
CA LEU A 289 3.54 -7.97 -2.68
C LEU A 289 2.77 -6.65 -2.66
N VAL A 290 1.65 -6.55 -3.40
CA VAL A 290 0.73 -5.40 -3.29
C VAL A 290 0.14 -5.29 -1.89
N GLY A 291 -0.25 -6.42 -1.28
CA GLY A 291 -0.72 -6.46 0.11
C GLY A 291 0.33 -5.95 1.10
N TYR A 292 1.55 -6.46 1.04
CA TYR A 292 2.64 -5.96 1.91
C TYR A 292 2.94 -4.48 1.67
N GLY A 293 2.87 -4.04 0.41
CA GLY A 293 3.03 -2.63 0.08
C GLY A 293 1.94 -1.75 0.67
N LEU A 294 0.68 -2.17 0.60
CA LEU A 294 -0.45 -1.49 1.22
C LEU A 294 -0.30 -1.43 2.75
N LEU A 295 0.12 -2.54 3.37
CA LEU A 295 0.36 -2.60 4.82
C LEU A 295 1.45 -1.61 5.24
N LEU A 296 2.56 -1.55 4.51
CA LEU A 296 3.65 -0.61 4.75
C LEU A 296 3.20 0.84 4.61
N THR A 297 2.45 1.17 3.55
CA THR A 297 1.91 2.53 3.36
C THR A 297 0.91 2.91 4.46
N ALA A 298 0.04 1.99 4.87
CA ALA A 298 -0.97 2.24 5.89
C ALA A 298 -0.33 2.37 7.29
N ALA A 299 0.61 1.49 7.63
CA ALA A 299 1.29 1.51 8.93
C ALA A 299 2.27 2.68 9.08
N ALA A 300 2.76 3.22 7.95
CA ALA A 300 3.53 4.47 7.96
C ALA A 300 2.67 5.70 8.30
N GLY A 301 1.35 5.58 8.15
CA GLY A 301 0.39 6.67 8.37
C GLY A 301 0.15 7.51 7.13
N TYR A 302 -0.83 8.41 7.24
CA TYR A 302 -1.36 9.19 6.12
C TYR A 302 -0.61 10.51 5.87
N ALA A 303 0.03 11.01 6.92
CA ALA A 303 0.91 12.18 6.88
C ALA A 303 2.20 11.86 7.66
N PRO A 304 3.05 10.95 7.17
CA PRO A 304 4.23 10.48 7.89
C PRO A 304 5.13 11.66 8.28
N GLY A 305 5.27 11.87 9.59
CA GLY A 305 6.05 12.96 10.17
C GLY A 305 7.55 12.67 10.23
N SER A 306 7.95 11.38 10.28
CA SER A 306 9.36 10.98 10.37
C SER A 306 9.91 10.48 9.03
N PRO A 307 11.21 10.66 8.76
CA PRO A 307 11.87 10.12 7.57
C PRO A 307 11.86 8.59 7.49
N SER A 308 11.91 7.89 8.63
CA SER A 308 11.76 6.44 8.67
C SER A 308 10.41 6.00 8.15
N LEU A 309 9.34 6.75 8.47
CA LEU A 309 8.01 6.48 7.97
C LEU A 309 7.83 6.81 6.51
N LEU A 310 8.41 7.90 6.05
CA LEU A 310 8.47 8.22 4.63
C LEU A 310 9.20 7.11 3.85
N ALA A 311 10.27 6.54 4.40
CA ALA A 311 11.00 5.43 3.78
C ALA A 311 10.15 4.14 3.74
N ALA A 312 9.48 3.79 4.85
CA ALA A 312 8.56 2.65 4.91
C ALA A 312 7.39 2.80 3.92
N SER A 313 6.78 3.97 3.87
CA SER A 313 5.70 4.29 2.94
C SER A 313 6.16 4.22 1.48
N LEU A 314 7.33 4.78 1.17
CA LEU A 314 7.90 4.74 -0.18
C LEU A 314 8.27 3.32 -0.60
N LEU A 315 8.84 2.52 0.31
CA LEU A 315 9.06 1.10 0.07
C LEU A 315 7.73 0.38 -0.22
N GLY A 316 6.67 0.71 0.53
CA GLY A 316 5.34 0.19 0.29
C GLY A 316 4.79 0.57 -1.09
N ALA A 317 4.96 1.83 -1.50
CA ALA A 317 4.60 2.33 -2.82
C ALA A 317 5.35 1.60 -3.94
N VAL A 318 6.67 1.40 -3.77
CA VAL A 318 7.49 0.61 -4.71
C VAL A 318 7.00 -0.84 -4.77
N ALA A 319 6.70 -1.46 -3.64
CA ALA A 319 6.18 -2.83 -3.58
C ALA A 319 4.84 -2.96 -4.32
N ILE A 320 3.92 -1.98 -4.16
CA ILE A 320 2.67 -1.93 -4.93
C ILE A 320 2.97 -1.86 -6.42
N VAL A 321 3.79 -0.90 -6.87
CA VAL A 321 4.11 -0.74 -8.30
C VAL A 321 4.78 -2.00 -8.87
N VAL A 322 5.74 -2.58 -8.16
CA VAL A 322 6.41 -3.83 -8.58
C VAL A 322 5.42 -5.00 -8.62
N GLY A 323 4.53 -5.12 -7.65
CA GLY A 323 3.47 -6.13 -7.63
C GLY A 323 2.54 -5.96 -8.83
N VAL A 324 2.06 -4.74 -9.07
CA VAL A 324 1.16 -4.41 -10.18
C VAL A 324 1.83 -4.58 -11.54
N THR A 325 3.12 -4.33 -11.69
CA THR A 325 3.81 -4.55 -12.98
C THR A 325 4.12 -6.03 -13.24
N ARG A 326 4.24 -6.86 -12.19
CA ARG A 326 4.56 -8.29 -12.30
C ARG A 326 3.36 -9.21 -12.48
N MET A 327 2.13 -8.79 -12.18
CA MET A 327 1.00 -9.71 -12.40
C MET A 327 0.88 -10.02 -13.89
N PRO A 328 0.38 -11.19 -14.30
CA PRO A 328 0.08 -11.45 -15.69
C PRO A 328 -0.90 -10.39 -16.23
N GLY A 329 -0.73 -9.98 -17.50
CA GLY A 329 -1.74 -9.16 -18.16
C GLY A 329 -3.10 -9.85 -18.10
N PRO A 330 -4.22 -9.13 -18.28
CA PRO A 330 -5.46 -9.82 -18.61
C PRO A 330 -5.10 -10.76 -19.77
N VAL A 331 -5.24 -12.06 -19.54
CA VAL A 331 -5.14 -13.03 -20.61
C VAL A 331 -6.26 -12.57 -21.53
N ASN A 332 -5.91 -11.88 -22.62
CA ASN A 332 -6.78 -11.78 -23.77
C ASN A 332 -6.97 -13.24 -24.12
N LEU A 333 -8.02 -13.87 -23.57
CA LEU A 333 -8.45 -15.19 -23.98
C LEU A 333 -8.43 -15.09 -25.51
N PRO A 334 -7.65 -15.93 -26.21
CA PRO A 334 -7.46 -15.81 -27.66
C PRO A 334 -8.75 -15.95 -28.50
N ASN A 335 -9.93 -15.87 -27.87
CA ASN A 335 -11.07 -16.64 -28.27
C ASN A 335 -12.41 -15.90 -28.13
N GLU A 336 -12.46 -14.57 -28.13
CA GLU A 336 -13.69 -13.90 -28.59
C GLU A 336 -13.70 -13.81 -30.12
N LYS A 337 -12.61 -13.36 -30.73
CA LYS A 337 -12.45 -13.47 -32.19
C LYS A 337 -12.29 -14.91 -32.67
N GLY A 338 -11.67 -15.76 -31.85
CA GLY A 338 -11.56 -17.20 -32.12
C GLY A 338 -12.88 -17.95 -31.91
N ARG A 339 -13.68 -17.66 -30.86
CA ARG A 339 -15.07 -18.17 -30.75
C ARG A 339 -15.94 -17.63 -31.86
N GLN A 340 -15.90 -16.34 -32.17
CA GLN A 340 -16.69 -15.78 -33.26
C GLN A 340 -16.29 -16.37 -34.61
N ARG A 341 -15.01 -16.71 -34.82
CA ARG A 341 -14.58 -17.45 -36.03
C ARG A 341 -15.02 -18.92 -36.00
N ALA A 342 -14.97 -19.59 -34.85
CA ALA A 342 -15.43 -20.97 -34.72
C ALA A 342 -16.96 -21.08 -34.80
N GLU A 343 -17.70 -20.13 -34.25
CA GLU A 343 -19.17 -19.99 -34.33
C GLU A 343 -19.59 -19.63 -35.75
N ARG A 344 -18.89 -18.74 -36.45
CA ARG A 344 -19.12 -18.47 -37.89
C ARG A 344 -18.79 -19.67 -38.76
N ALA A 345 -17.69 -20.36 -38.50
CA ALA A 345 -17.34 -21.60 -39.21
C ALA A 345 -18.37 -22.71 -38.95
N HIS A 346 -18.99 -22.76 -37.76
CA HIS A 346 -20.08 -23.70 -37.48
C HIS A 346 -21.41 -23.29 -38.14
N GLN A 347 -21.70 -22.00 -38.26
CA GLN A 347 -22.87 -21.50 -38.98
C GLN A 347 -22.76 -21.73 -40.50
N ASP A 348 -21.57 -21.61 -41.09
CA ASP A 348 -21.35 -21.87 -42.53
C ASP A 348 -21.42 -23.36 -42.90
N VAL A 349 -21.31 -24.27 -41.92
CA VAL A 349 -21.35 -25.73 -42.13
C VAL A 349 -22.75 -26.33 -41.92
N GLN A 350 -23.73 -25.57 -41.42
CA GLN A 350 -25.11 -26.05 -41.40
C GLN A 350 -25.71 -26.00 -42.82
N PRO A 351 -25.96 -27.16 -43.47
CA PRO A 351 -26.54 -27.17 -44.79
C PRO A 351 -27.95 -26.57 -44.71
N ARG A 352 -28.18 -25.55 -45.52
CA ARG A 352 -29.46 -24.86 -45.70
C ARG A 352 -30.55 -25.90 -45.98
N LYS A 353 -31.33 -26.25 -44.96
CA LYS A 353 -32.33 -27.32 -45.00
C LYS A 353 -33.70 -26.85 -45.49
N ASP A 354 -33.73 -25.71 -46.20
CA ASP A 354 -34.94 -25.08 -46.70
C ASP A 354 -34.88 -25.07 -48.23
N GLY A 355 -35.36 -26.15 -48.84
CA GLY A 355 -35.32 -26.27 -50.30
C GLY A 355 -35.92 -27.53 -50.87
N ALA A 356 -36.94 -28.11 -50.25
CA ALA A 356 -37.79 -29.09 -50.93
C ALA A 356 -39.14 -29.20 -50.22
N SER A 357 -40.17 -28.62 -50.83
CA SER A 357 -41.54 -29.17 -50.91
C SER A 357 -42.61 -28.07 -50.85
N SER A 358 -42.89 -27.45 -52.00
CA SER A 358 -44.27 -27.19 -52.42
C SER A 358 -44.34 -26.65 -53.86
N ALA A 359 -44.64 -27.53 -54.80
CA ALA A 359 -45.54 -27.32 -55.95
C ALA A 359 -45.54 -28.59 -56.82
N PRO A 360 -46.61 -28.91 -57.56
CA PRO A 360 -47.93 -28.27 -57.64
C PRO A 360 -49.04 -29.01 -56.88
#